data_AF-A0A2V8L6P1-F1
#
_entry.id   AF-A0A2V8L6P1-F1
#
_cell.length_a   1.000
_cell.length_b   1.000
_cell.length_c   1.000
_cell.angle_alpha   90.00
_cell.angle_beta   90.00
_cell.angle_gamma   90.00
#
_symmetry.space_group_name_H-M   'P 1'
#
loop_
_entity.id
_entity.type
_entity.pdbx_description
1 polymer ?
#
loop_
_entity_poly.entity_id
_entity_poly.type
_entity_poly.pdbx_seq_one_letter_code
_entity_poly.pdbx_strand_id
1 'polypeptide(L)'
;MSGAPGTTGLWYDPCAFSRPAPGTYGNLGRNTLTGPGFYNIDFSADKVFKPNDRINVQLRAEVFNILDQAHFYAPGFNVFSGSAGHIGRLISSPGGRLTQLGLKVTF
;
A
#
# COMPACT_ATOMS: atom_id res chain seq x y z
N MET A 1 4.03 -18.08 -4.51
CA MET A 1 3.70 -17.64 -3.13
C MET A 1 3.94 -18.82 -2.21
N SER A 2 4.96 -18.77 -1.36
CA SER A 2 5.13 -19.72 -0.25
C SER A 2 6.23 -19.18 0.65
N GLY A 3 5.83 -18.43 1.69
CA GLY A 3 6.67 -18.33 2.87
C GLY A 3 6.77 -19.72 3.50
N ALA A 4 7.97 -20.21 3.70
CA ALA A 4 8.25 -21.43 4.47
C ALA A 4 9.65 -21.28 5.09
N PRO A 5 9.97 -22.00 6.17
CA PRO A 5 9.30 -22.09 7.47
C PRO A 5 10.25 -21.59 8.58
N GLY A 6 9.76 -20.83 9.58
CA GLY A 6 10.61 -20.56 10.76
C GLY A 6 10.12 -19.51 11.75
N THR A 7 9.42 -18.47 11.32
CA THR A 7 8.98 -17.42 12.25
C THR A 7 7.70 -16.76 11.77
N THR A 8 6.62 -16.97 12.54
CA THR A 8 5.34 -16.28 12.36
C THR A 8 5.58 -14.76 12.42
N GLY A 9 5.34 -14.04 11.32
CA GLY A 9 5.43 -12.57 11.27
C GLY A 9 6.54 -11.97 10.39
N LEU A 10 7.35 -12.78 9.71
CA LEU A 10 8.34 -12.31 8.74
C LEU A 10 7.91 -12.57 7.29
N TRP A 11 8.25 -11.64 6.39
CA TRP A 11 7.96 -11.70 4.96
C TRP A 11 8.91 -12.63 4.19
N TYR A 12 10.14 -12.78 4.68
CA TYR A 12 11.14 -13.72 4.21
C TYR A 12 12.02 -14.16 5.38
N ASP A 13 12.72 -15.29 5.24
CA ASP A 13 13.65 -15.79 6.26
C ASP A 13 15.04 -15.13 6.13
N PRO A 14 15.49 -14.31 7.10
CA PRO A 14 16.84 -13.73 7.10
C PRO A 14 17.94 -14.79 7.28
N CYS A 15 17.64 -15.93 7.92
CA CYS A 15 18.61 -17.01 8.15
C CYS A 15 18.96 -17.77 6.87
N ALA A 16 18.22 -17.57 5.78
CA ALA A 16 18.55 -18.08 4.46
C ALA A 16 19.75 -17.36 3.80
N PHE A 17 20.27 -16.29 4.40
CA PHE A 17 21.36 -15.48 3.86
C PHE A 17 22.60 -15.52 4.74
N SER A 18 23.77 -15.54 4.11
CA SER A 18 25.06 -15.41 4.79
C SER A 18 25.97 -14.43 4.04
N ARG A 19 26.91 -13.81 4.76
CA ARG A 19 27.88 -12.90 4.13
C ARG A 19 28.90 -13.73 3.35
N PRO A 20 29.22 -13.35 2.09
CA PRO A 20 30.28 -14.02 1.34
C PRO A 20 31.64 -13.80 2.02
N ALA A 21 32.60 -14.67 1.71
CA ALA A 21 33.95 -14.56 2.25
C ALA A 21 34.60 -13.20 1.87
N PRO A 22 35.48 -12.63 2.71
CA PRO A 22 36.16 -11.38 2.39
C PRO A 22 36.86 -11.45 1.02
N GLY A 23 36.63 -10.44 0.18
CA GLY A 23 37.18 -10.40 -1.19
C GLY A 23 36.41 -11.24 -2.22
N THR A 24 35.28 -11.86 -1.86
CA THR A 24 34.45 -12.63 -2.80
C THR A 24 33.08 -11.98 -3.03
N TYR A 25 32.50 -12.23 -4.21
CA TYR A 25 31.13 -11.86 -4.50
C TYR A 25 30.15 -12.92 -3.97
N GLY A 26 28.99 -12.48 -3.51
CA GLY A 26 27.89 -13.37 -3.18
C GLY A 26 27.20 -13.93 -4.44
N ASN A 27 26.32 -14.91 -4.23
CA ASN A 27 25.51 -15.54 -5.28
C ASN A 27 24.07 -14.99 -5.35
N LEU A 28 23.73 -13.98 -4.53
CA LEU A 28 22.38 -13.43 -4.48
C LEU A 28 22.08 -12.62 -5.75
N GLY A 29 21.01 -12.98 -6.43
CA GLY A 29 20.53 -12.26 -7.61
C GLY A 29 20.01 -10.86 -7.29
N ARG A 30 20.04 -9.97 -8.28
CA ARG A 30 19.39 -8.66 -8.19
C ARG A 30 17.87 -8.84 -8.06
N ASN A 31 17.23 -8.04 -7.21
CA ASN A 31 15.78 -8.06 -6.96
C ASN A 31 15.22 -9.42 -6.48
N THR A 32 16.03 -10.22 -5.77
CA THR A 32 15.60 -11.52 -5.23
C THR A 32 14.49 -11.39 -4.17
N LEU A 33 14.47 -10.29 -3.42
CA LEU A 33 13.41 -10.01 -2.44
C LEU A 33 12.30 -9.18 -3.08
N THR A 34 11.06 -9.66 -2.97
CA THR A 34 9.86 -8.97 -3.46
C THR A 34 8.95 -8.64 -2.28
N GLY A 35 8.44 -7.42 -2.18
CA GLY A 35 7.51 -7.00 -1.13
C GLY A 35 6.05 -7.38 -1.41
N PRO A 36 5.11 -6.97 -0.53
CA PRO A 36 3.68 -7.11 -0.76
C PRO A 36 3.22 -6.43 -2.04
N GLY A 37 2.25 -7.04 -2.72
CA GLY A 37 1.57 -6.39 -3.84
C GLY A 37 0.73 -5.19 -3.37
N PHE A 38 0.61 -4.18 -4.22
CA PHE A 38 -0.24 -3.02 -3.99
C PHE A 38 -1.39 -3.01 -5.00
N TYR A 39 -2.61 -2.95 -4.50
CA TYR A 39 -3.82 -2.83 -5.31
C TYR A 39 -4.79 -1.87 -4.62
N ASN A 40 -5.19 -0.82 -5.32
CA ASN A 40 -6.07 0.22 -4.80
C ASN A 40 -7.11 0.61 -5.85
N ILE A 41 -8.36 0.80 -5.41
CA ILE A 41 -9.44 1.33 -6.24
C ILE A 41 -10.01 2.55 -5.54
N ASP A 42 -10.01 3.68 -6.26
CA ASP A 42 -10.64 4.92 -5.83
C ASP A 42 -11.87 5.19 -6.72
N PHE A 43 -12.90 5.78 -6.14
CA PHE A 43 -14.18 6.06 -6.79
C PHE A 43 -14.58 7.52 -6.60
N SER A 44 -15.07 8.15 -7.67
CA SER A 44 -15.66 9.48 -7.60
C SER A 44 -16.95 9.53 -8.42
N ALA A 45 -17.92 10.28 -7.92
CA ALA A 45 -19.19 10.55 -8.58
C ALA A 45 -19.58 12.01 -8.38
N ASP A 46 -19.95 12.67 -9.48
CA ASP A 46 -20.45 14.04 -9.49
C ASP A 46 -21.82 14.09 -10.16
N LYS A 47 -22.75 14.81 -9.56
CA LYS A 47 -24.07 15.08 -10.12
C LYS A 47 -24.36 16.56 -10.03
N VAL A 48 -24.57 17.20 -11.18
CA VAL A 48 -25.14 18.54 -11.26
C VAL A 48 -26.64 18.40 -11.53
N PHE A 49 -27.45 19.07 -10.73
CA PHE A 49 -28.87 19.25 -11.00
C PHE A 49 -29.26 20.72 -10.85
N LYS A 50 -30.26 21.14 -11.63
CA LYS A 50 -30.73 22.52 -11.71
C LYS A 50 -32.16 22.58 -11.17
N PRO A 51 -32.37 23.00 -9.92
CA PRO A 51 -33.72 23.15 -9.39
C PRO A 51 -34.54 24.20 -10.16
N ASN A 52 -33.87 25.20 -10.73
CA ASN A 52 -34.43 26.23 -11.61
C ASN A 52 -33.32 26.84 -12.50
N ASP A 53 -33.66 27.80 -13.36
CA ASP A 53 -32.73 28.42 -14.32
C ASP A 53 -31.63 29.30 -13.69
N ARG A 54 -31.78 29.66 -12.42
CA ARG A 54 -30.87 30.57 -11.69
C ARG A 54 -29.97 29.84 -10.69
N ILE A 55 -30.15 28.54 -10.48
CA ILE A 55 -29.42 27.80 -9.45
C ILE A 55 -28.89 26.51 -10.05
N ASN A 56 -27.58 26.31 -9.95
CA ASN A 56 -26.97 25.00 -10.18
C ASN A 56 -26.45 24.45 -8.85
N VAL A 57 -26.79 23.19 -8.58
CA VAL A 57 -26.32 22.44 -7.42
C VAL A 57 -25.46 21.28 -7.90
N GLN A 58 -24.24 21.19 -7.41
CA GLN A 58 -23.33 20.07 -7.64
C GLN A 58 -23.16 19.27 -6.35
N LEU A 59 -23.47 17.98 -6.41
CA LEU A 59 -23.13 16.99 -5.40
C LEU A 59 -21.90 16.22 -5.87
N ARG A 60 -20.95 16.02 -4.96
CA ARG A 60 -19.76 15.20 -5.18
C ARG A 60 -19.64 14.16 -4.07
N ALA A 61 -19.32 12.94 -4.45
CA ALA A 61 -18.91 11.88 -3.55
C ALA A 61 -17.58 11.29 -4.02
N GLU A 62 -16.62 11.20 -3.12
CA GLU A 62 -15.30 10.62 -3.35
C GLU A 62 -15.06 9.54 -2.29
N VAL A 63 -14.63 8.35 -2.73
CA VAL A 63 -14.29 7.22 -1.87
C VAL A 63 -12.92 6.71 -2.27
N PHE A 64 -11.92 6.94 -1.44
CA PHE A 64 -10.58 6.39 -1.59
C PHE A 64 -10.50 5.02 -0.93
N ASN A 65 -9.82 4.07 -1.56
CA ASN A 65 -9.75 2.67 -1.14
C ASN A 65 -11.16 2.08 -0.91
N ILE A 66 -12.00 2.07 -1.97
CA ILE A 66 -13.40 1.62 -1.89
C ILE A 66 -13.52 0.16 -1.40
N LEU A 67 -12.50 -0.66 -1.65
CA LEU A 67 -12.42 -2.05 -1.20
C LEU A 67 -11.94 -2.21 0.26
N ASP A 68 -11.54 -1.12 0.91
CA ASP A 68 -11.02 -1.12 2.29
C ASP A 68 -9.84 -2.09 2.49
N GLN A 69 -8.99 -2.19 1.47
CA GLN A 69 -7.85 -3.08 1.48
C GLN A 69 -6.72 -2.50 2.33
N ALA A 70 -6.15 -3.31 3.23
CA ALA A 70 -4.97 -2.94 3.98
C ALA A 70 -3.73 -2.95 3.07
N HIS A 71 -2.94 -1.87 3.12
CA HIS A 71 -1.66 -1.78 2.42
C HIS A 71 -0.51 -1.72 3.41
N PHE A 72 0.54 -2.47 3.12
CA PHE A 72 1.73 -2.58 3.96
C PHE A 72 2.93 -2.00 3.23
N TYR A 73 3.85 -1.38 3.98
CA TYR A 73 5.16 -1.04 3.42
C TYR A 73 5.96 -2.30 3.09
N ALA A 74 6.92 -2.13 2.17
CA ALA A 74 7.90 -3.16 1.88
C ALA A 74 8.62 -3.61 3.16
N PRO A 75 8.98 -4.90 3.26
CA PRO A 75 9.76 -5.40 4.38
C PRO A 75 11.17 -4.80 4.36
N GLY A 76 11.89 -4.89 5.47
CA GLY A 76 13.31 -4.55 5.49
C GLY A 76 14.08 -5.44 4.51
N PHE A 77 14.59 -4.87 3.41
CA PHE A 77 15.31 -5.63 2.37
C PHE A 77 16.80 -5.84 2.65
N ASN A 78 17.33 -5.18 3.68
CA ASN A 78 18.67 -5.48 4.16
C ASN A 78 18.61 -6.76 5.01
N VAL A 79 19.05 -7.88 4.43
CA VAL A 79 19.01 -9.20 5.09
C VAL A 79 19.88 -9.32 6.34
N PHE A 80 20.79 -8.35 6.57
CA PHE A 80 21.69 -8.31 7.72
C PHE A 80 21.35 -7.19 8.72
N SER A 81 20.17 -6.56 8.62
CA SER A 81 19.68 -5.60 9.62
C SER A 81 18.77 -6.26 10.66
N GLY A 82 18.62 -5.63 11.83
CA GLY A 82 17.62 -6.07 12.83
C GLY A 82 16.17 -5.92 12.38
N SER A 83 15.91 -5.33 11.21
CA SER A 83 14.60 -5.21 10.57
C SER A 83 14.40 -6.18 9.40
N ALA A 84 15.36 -7.08 9.15
CA ALA A 84 15.28 -8.06 8.07
C ALA A 84 14.00 -8.90 8.18
N GLY A 85 13.28 -9.02 7.07
CA GLY A 85 12.04 -9.79 7.01
C GLY A 85 10.83 -9.15 7.69
N HIS A 86 10.99 -8.15 8.56
CA HIS A 86 9.85 -7.51 9.22
C HIS A 86 9.01 -6.71 8.23
N ILE A 87 7.69 -6.96 8.20
CA ILE A 87 6.73 -6.19 7.41
C ILE A 87 6.69 -4.77 7.98
N GLY A 88 6.83 -3.77 7.10
CA GLY A 88 6.72 -2.37 7.49
C GLY A 88 5.30 -2.03 7.96
N ARG A 89 5.16 -0.96 8.75
CA ARG A 89 3.86 -0.46 9.24
C ARG A 89 2.82 -0.36 8.11
N LEU A 90 1.54 -0.31 8.48
CA LEU A 90 0.48 0.10 7.56
C LEU A 90 0.85 1.43 6.90
N ILE A 91 0.55 1.57 5.61
CA ILE A 91 0.72 2.85 4.90
C ILE A 91 -0.20 3.87 5.59
N SER A 92 0.34 5.00 6.03
CA SER A 92 -0.30 5.84 7.04
C SER A 92 -1.33 6.84 6.54
N SER A 93 -1.61 6.91 5.23
CA SER A 93 -2.70 7.78 4.76
C SER A 93 -3.24 7.36 3.38
N PRO A 94 -4.57 7.11 3.27
CA PRO A 94 -5.55 7.13 4.37
C PRO A 94 -5.45 5.90 5.29
N GLY A 95 -4.61 4.91 4.97
CA GLY A 95 -4.42 3.68 5.76
C GLY A 95 -5.64 2.75 5.82
N GLY A 96 -6.76 3.17 5.23
CA GLY A 96 -8.03 2.46 5.09
C GLY A 96 -8.95 3.24 4.15
N ARG A 97 -10.23 2.89 4.08
CA ARG A 97 -11.21 3.62 3.26
C ARG A 97 -11.46 5.04 3.78
N LEU A 98 -11.39 6.03 2.90
CA LEU A 98 -11.74 7.43 3.20
C LEU A 98 -12.91 7.87 2.30
N THR A 99 -13.95 8.45 2.89
CA THR A 99 -15.10 8.97 2.16
C THR A 99 -15.22 10.48 2.36
N GLN A 100 -15.43 11.21 1.27
CA GLN A 100 -15.61 12.66 1.25
C GLN A 100 -16.86 13.02 0.46
N LEU A 101 -17.62 13.99 0.98
CA LEU A 101 -18.83 14.51 0.34
C LEU A 101 -18.67 16.01 0.14
N GLY A 102 -19.07 16.50 -1.03
CA GLY A 102 -19.01 17.90 -1.41
C GLY A 102 -20.36 18.39 -1.93
N LEU A 103 -20.71 19.62 -1.54
CA LEU A 103 -21.85 20.36 -2.08
C LEU A 103 -21.34 21.71 -2.58
N LYS A 104 -21.66 22.05 -3.84
CA LYS A 104 -21.40 23.37 -4.41
C LYS A 104 -22.69 23.93 -4.99
N VAL A 105 -22.96 25.19 -4.66
CA VAL A 105 -24.10 25.95 -5.19
C VAL A 105 -23.57 27.15 -5.96
N THR A 106 -24.09 27.38 -7.17
CA THR A 106 -23.78 28.55 -7.99
C THR A 106 -25.08 29.19 -8.47
N PHE A 107 -25.11 30.53 -8.47
CA PHE A 107 -26.25 31.37 -8.82
C PHE A 107 -25.92 32.33 -9.94
#